data_AF-A0AAT9I3D7-F1
#
_entry.id   AF-A0AAT9I3D7-F1
#
_cell.length_a   1.000
_cell.length_b   1.000
_cell.length_c   1.000
_cell.angle_alpha   90.00
_cell.angle_beta   90.00
_cell.angle_gamma   90.00
#
_symmetry.space_group_name_H-M   'P 1'
#
loop_
_entity.id
_entity.type
_entity.pdbx_description
1 polymer ?
#
loop_
_entity_poly.entity_id
_entity_poly.type
_entity_poly.pdbx_seq_one_letter_code
_entity_poly.pdbx_strand_id
1 'polypeptide(L)'
;MQKHLLIYLFFFGTAISPVLAQSGKKSTPPVKAQATDKRPMKLRSSWGLFLSDTLPKSEVIKLLDSTLAVRDEKNITYPVISFAFTYEQHQPYLNDTTGQPGVYKDFTGDNFKSPGLSPLWSNRLKETIQTGDILYFDEIIIRYTGDKLYKAPPLKIAVK
;
A
#
# COMPACT_ATOMS: atom_id res chain seq x y z
N MET A 1 -47.61 -44.35 -56.86
CA MET A 1 -48.67 -43.44 -56.38
C MET A 1 -48.07 -42.51 -55.34
N GLN A 2 -47.96 -41.23 -55.67
CA GLN A 2 -47.51 -40.14 -54.79
C GLN A 2 -48.40 -40.05 -53.55
N LYS A 3 -47.80 -39.89 -52.36
CA LYS A 3 -48.24 -38.91 -51.35
C LYS A 3 -47.04 -38.56 -50.45
N HIS A 4 -46.45 -37.40 -50.69
CA HIS A 4 -45.63 -36.70 -49.70
C HIS A 4 -46.57 -36.07 -48.67
N LEU A 5 -46.27 -36.18 -47.39
CA LEU A 5 -46.64 -35.16 -46.41
C LEU A 5 -45.58 -35.08 -45.32
N LEU A 6 -44.70 -34.08 -45.47
CA LEU A 6 -43.77 -33.58 -44.48
C LEU A 6 -44.52 -32.93 -43.32
N ILE A 7 -44.31 -33.37 -42.08
CA ILE A 7 -44.38 -32.51 -40.89
C ILE A 7 -43.24 -32.92 -39.95
N TYR A 8 -42.16 -32.15 -40.00
CA TYR A 8 -41.11 -32.11 -38.98
C TYR A 8 -41.66 -31.38 -37.75
N LEU A 9 -41.61 -32.02 -36.58
CA LEU A 9 -41.69 -31.28 -35.31
C LEU A 9 -40.47 -31.63 -34.46
N PHE A 10 -39.52 -30.71 -34.53
CA PHE A 10 -38.31 -30.61 -33.73
C PHE A 10 -38.73 -30.02 -32.38
N PHE A 11 -38.64 -30.76 -31.28
CA PHE A 11 -38.66 -30.16 -29.94
C PHE A 11 -37.38 -30.54 -29.20
N PHE A 12 -36.51 -29.54 -29.14
CA PHE A 12 -35.26 -29.49 -28.37
C PHE A 12 -35.52 -29.83 -26.90
N GLY A 13 -34.85 -30.88 -26.40
CA GLY A 13 -34.66 -31.10 -24.97
C GLY A 13 -33.65 -30.09 -24.44
N THR A 14 -34.10 -29.19 -23.56
CA THR A 14 -33.24 -28.23 -22.87
C THR A 14 -32.66 -28.90 -21.62
N ALA A 15 -31.34 -29.06 -21.62
CA ALA A 15 -30.58 -29.44 -20.43
C ALA A 15 -30.51 -28.26 -19.46
N ILE A 16 -31.00 -28.44 -18.24
CA ILE A 16 -30.93 -27.46 -17.16
C ILE A 16 -29.65 -27.73 -16.36
N SER A 17 -28.62 -26.92 -16.58
CA SER A 17 -27.44 -26.88 -15.72
C SER A 17 -27.70 -25.98 -14.52
N PRO A 18 -27.48 -26.41 -13.26
CA PRO A 18 -27.57 -25.50 -12.13
C PRO A 18 -26.33 -24.60 -12.10
N VAL A 19 -26.53 -23.30 -12.29
CA VAL A 19 -25.53 -22.26 -12.05
C VAL A 19 -25.35 -22.10 -10.54
N LEU A 20 -24.17 -22.45 -10.02
CA LEU A 20 -23.74 -22.09 -8.68
C LEU A 20 -23.51 -20.57 -8.62
N ALA A 21 -24.46 -19.84 -8.06
CA ALA A 21 -24.34 -18.43 -7.74
C ALA A 21 -23.28 -18.24 -6.64
N GLN A 22 -22.06 -17.89 -7.01
CA GLN A 22 -21.06 -17.41 -6.07
C GLN A 22 -21.46 -16.03 -5.55
N SER A 23 -21.72 -15.94 -4.25
CA SER A 23 -21.96 -14.70 -3.52
C SER A 23 -20.71 -13.81 -3.59
N GLY A 24 -20.69 -12.94 -4.59
CA GLY A 24 -19.73 -11.85 -4.70
C GLY A 24 -19.97 -10.87 -3.56
N LYS A 25 -19.09 -10.89 -2.55
CA LYS A 25 -19.02 -9.88 -1.50
C LYS A 25 -18.80 -8.53 -2.20
N LYS A 26 -19.86 -7.72 -2.31
CA LYS A 26 -19.80 -6.34 -2.85
C LYS A 26 -18.68 -5.60 -2.13
N SER A 27 -17.60 -5.31 -2.87
CA SER A 27 -16.61 -4.34 -2.44
C SER A 27 -17.28 -2.98 -2.44
N THR A 28 -17.53 -2.46 -1.24
CA THR A 28 -18.00 -1.09 -1.07
C THR A 28 -16.94 -0.15 -1.64
N PRO A 29 -17.28 0.75 -2.56
CA PRO A 29 -16.33 1.73 -3.05
C PRO A 29 -15.83 2.60 -1.89
N PRO A 30 -14.55 3.03 -1.89
CA PRO A 30 -14.02 3.89 -0.85
C PRO A 30 -14.85 5.18 -0.81
N VAL A 31 -15.43 5.44 0.36
CA VAL A 31 -16.20 6.66 0.63
C VAL A 31 -15.28 7.86 0.38
N LYS A 32 -15.55 8.61 -0.69
CA LYS A 32 -14.87 9.88 -0.95
C LYS A 32 -15.20 10.83 0.20
N ALA A 33 -14.16 11.48 0.73
CA ALA A 33 -14.25 12.44 1.82
C ALA A 33 -15.29 13.53 1.55
N GLN A 34 -16.42 13.52 2.25
CA GLN A 34 -17.22 14.73 2.47
C GLN A 34 -16.67 15.41 3.71
N ALA A 35 -15.84 16.41 3.47
CA ALA A 35 -15.07 17.05 4.52
C ALA A 35 -15.75 18.34 5.00
N THR A 36 -15.87 18.43 6.32
CA THR A 36 -16.26 19.63 7.05
C THR A 36 -15.09 20.60 7.14
N ASP A 37 -15.31 21.91 7.04
CA ASP A 37 -14.28 22.97 7.07
C ASP A 37 -13.45 23.08 8.37
N LYS A 38 -13.67 22.18 9.33
CA LYS A 38 -12.94 22.10 10.59
C LYS A 38 -11.62 21.35 10.38
N ARG A 39 -10.54 21.86 10.97
CA ARG A 39 -9.23 21.19 10.98
C ARG A 39 -9.39 19.73 11.45
N PRO A 40 -8.76 18.75 10.78
CA PRO A 40 -8.83 17.36 11.24
C PRO A 40 -8.25 17.27 12.65
N MET A 41 -9.06 16.78 13.59
CA MET A 41 -8.66 16.71 15.00
C MET A 41 -7.52 15.72 15.22
N LYS A 42 -7.47 14.61 14.47
CA LYS A 42 -6.39 13.60 14.55
C LYS A 42 -6.19 12.90 13.20
N LEU A 43 -5.05 13.10 12.58
CA LEU A 43 -4.61 12.35 11.39
C LEU A 43 -3.74 11.15 11.82
N ARG A 44 -3.74 10.09 11.03
CA ARG A 44 -2.90 8.91 11.20
C ARG A 44 -2.32 8.50 9.85
N SER A 45 -1.00 8.39 9.78
CA SER A 45 -0.28 7.93 8.58
C SER A 45 -0.11 6.42 8.63
N SER A 46 -0.23 5.77 7.49
CA SER A 46 -0.07 4.33 7.35
C SER A 46 0.56 3.96 6.02
N TRP A 47 1.27 2.83 6.01
CA TRP A 47 1.75 2.20 4.79
C TRP A 47 1.09 0.83 4.66
N GLY A 48 0.18 0.72 3.70
CA GLY A 48 -0.80 -0.37 3.67
C GLY A 48 -1.71 -0.34 4.90
N LEU A 49 -1.56 -1.31 5.79
CA LEU A 49 -2.33 -1.44 7.04
C LEU A 49 -1.54 -1.02 8.29
N PHE A 50 -0.26 -0.68 8.14
CA PHE A 50 0.67 -0.49 9.25
C PHE A 50 0.88 1.00 9.58
N LEU A 51 0.88 1.36 10.87
CA LEU A 51 0.88 2.75 11.34
C LEU A 51 2.24 3.27 11.80
N SER A 52 3.09 2.38 12.34
CA SER A 52 4.50 2.56 12.74
C SER A 52 4.84 1.31 13.54
N ASP A 53 5.37 0.30 12.85
CA ASP A 53 5.54 -1.02 13.42
C ASP A 53 6.88 -1.63 13.01
N THR A 54 7.25 -2.68 13.73
CA THR A 54 8.33 -3.57 13.34
C THR A 54 7.76 -4.65 12.42
N LEU A 55 8.19 -4.68 11.16
CA LEU A 55 7.66 -5.58 10.15
C LEU A 55 8.71 -6.59 9.70
N PRO A 56 8.30 -7.84 9.42
CA PRO A 56 9.23 -8.80 8.84
C PRO A 56 9.68 -8.32 7.46
N LYS A 57 10.94 -8.57 7.10
CA LYS A 57 11.50 -8.20 5.78
C LYS A 57 10.59 -8.56 4.60
N SER A 58 9.97 -9.74 4.62
CA SER A 58 9.08 -10.21 3.56
C SER A 58 7.83 -9.35 3.39
N GLU A 59 7.31 -8.77 4.47
CA GLU A 59 6.15 -7.88 4.41
C GLU A 59 6.55 -6.49 3.91
N VAL A 60 7.70 -5.99 4.36
CA VAL A 60 8.26 -4.72 3.86
C VAL A 60 8.46 -4.79 2.35
N ILE A 61 9.02 -5.88 1.83
CA ILE A 61 9.23 -6.08 0.38
C ILE A 61 7.92 -5.96 -0.42
N LYS A 62 6.79 -6.47 0.10
CA LYS A 62 5.48 -6.33 -0.57
C LYS A 62 4.95 -4.90 -0.50
N LEU A 63 5.26 -4.18 0.57
CA LEU A 63 4.83 -2.80 0.77
C LEU A 63 5.63 -1.80 -0.07
N LEU A 64 6.82 -2.15 -0.57
CA LEU A 64 7.66 -1.23 -1.35
C LEU A 64 6.95 -0.64 -2.59
N ASP A 65 6.00 -1.39 -3.18
CA ASP A 65 5.18 -0.91 -4.30
C ASP A 65 3.84 -0.30 -3.86
N SER A 66 3.57 -0.26 -2.56
CA SER A 66 2.35 0.28 -1.97
C SER A 66 2.48 1.77 -1.68
N THR A 67 1.34 2.46 -1.73
CA THR A 67 1.25 3.88 -1.40
C THR A 67 1.04 4.11 0.10
N LEU A 68 1.48 5.27 0.56
CA LEU A 68 1.10 5.82 1.85
C LEU A 68 -0.37 6.23 1.83
N ALA A 69 -1.05 5.98 2.94
CA ALA A 69 -2.41 6.40 3.17
C ALA A 69 -2.49 7.15 4.50
N VAL A 70 -3.16 8.30 4.49
CA VAL A 70 -3.43 9.08 5.70
C VAL A 70 -4.92 9.09 5.95
N ARG A 71 -5.32 8.76 7.18
CA ARG A 71 -6.72 8.67 7.58
C ARG A 71 -7.01 9.55 8.79
N ASP A 72 -8.23 10.06 8.90
CA ASP A 72 -8.71 10.70 10.13
C ASP A 72 -9.36 9.70 11.10
N GLU A 73 -9.89 10.22 12.21
CA GLU A 73 -10.64 9.45 13.20
C GLU A 73 -11.94 8.84 12.68
N LYS A 74 -12.50 9.38 11.60
CA LYS A 74 -13.69 8.88 10.91
C LYS A 74 -13.34 7.88 9.80
N ASN A 75 -12.07 7.48 9.71
CA ASN A 75 -11.54 6.58 8.71
C ASN A 75 -11.65 7.12 7.27
N ILE A 76 -11.79 8.44 7.13
CA ILE A 76 -11.75 9.13 5.84
C ILE A 76 -10.30 9.17 5.37
N THR A 77 -10.05 8.69 4.15
CA THR A 77 -8.70 8.66 3.56
C THR A 77 -8.44 9.93 2.76
N TYR A 78 -7.29 10.53 2.99
CA TYR A 78 -6.82 11.72 2.30
C TYR A 78 -5.65 11.37 1.36
N PRO A 79 -5.62 11.94 0.14
CA PRO A 79 -4.52 11.72 -0.79
C PRO A 79 -3.24 12.36 -0.29
N VAL A 80 -2.16 11.57 -0.26
CA VAL A 80 -0.79 12.02 -0.01
C VAL A 80 -0.25 12.67 -1.28
N ILE A 81 0.30 13.87 -1.12
CA ILE A 81 0.85 14.70 -2.21
C ILE A 81 2.37 14.60 -2.24
N SER A 82 3.01 14.61 -1.06
CA SER A 82 4.46 14.52 -0.95
C SER A 82 4.88 13.96 0.40
N PHE A 83 6.11 13.45 0.47
CA PHE A 83 6.76 13.05 1.70
C PHE A 83 8.28 13.04 1.51
N ALA A 84 9.02 13.16 2.62
CA ALA A 84 10.45 12.91 2.68
C ALA A 84 10.67 11.46 3.12
N PHE A 85 11.55 10.75 2.42
CA PHE A 85 11.90 9.37 2.75
C PHE A 85 13.35 9.28 3.19
N THR A 86 13.62 8.50 4.22
CA THR A 86 14.99 8.14 4.63
C THR A 86 15.08 6.65 4.91
N TYR A 87 16.09 6.02 4.33
CA TYR A 87 16.51 4.65 4.56
C TYR A 87 17.79 4.66 5.40
N GLU A 88 17.67 4.17 6.63
CA GLU A 88 18.79 3.91 7.54
C GLU A 88 19.20 2.44 7.39
N GLN A 89 20.33 2.22 6.72
CA GLN A 89 20.91 0.91 6.48
C GLN A 89 21.88 0.55 7.61
N HIS A 90 21.70 -0.63 8.19
CA HIS A 90 22.60 -1.20 9.20
C HIS A 90 23.55 -2.21 8.56
N GLN A 91 24.82 -1.84 8.46
CA GLN A 91 25.86 -2.69 7.91
C GLN A 91 26.71 -3.29 9.05
N PRO A 92 26.71 -4.63 9.22
CA PRO A 92 27.60 -5.27 10.18
C PRO A 92 29.05 -5.17 9.69
N TYR A 93 29.97 -4.90 10.60
CA TYR A 93 31.40 -4.93 10.32
C TYR A 93 32.15 -5.59 11.48
N LEU A 94 33.32 -6.14 11.21
CA LEU A 94 34.24 -6.61 12.24
C LEU A 94 35.28 -5.52 12.47
N ASN A 95 35.44 -5.07 13.72
CA ASN A 95 36.43 -4.06 14.04
C ASN A 95 37.80 -4.72 14.24
N ASP A 96 38.74 -4.48 13.33
CA ASP A 96 40.07 -5.11 13.39
C ASP A 96 40.91 -4.71 14.61
N THR A 97 40.61 -3.57 15.25
CA THR A 97 41.32 -3.09 16.45
C THR A 97 40.80 -3.75 17.72
N THR A 98 39.49 -4.00 17.82
CA THR A 98 38.84 -4.55 19.03
C THR A 98 38.49 -6.03 18.90
N GLY A 99 38.48 -6.59 17.69
CA GLY A 99 38.05 -7.95 17.39
C GLY A 99 36.54 -8.18 17.57
N GLN A 100 35.75 -7.13 17.81
CA GLN A 100 34.32 -7.24 18.11
C GLN A 100 33.45 -6.85 16.90
N PRO A 101 32.28 -7.50 16.73
CA PRO A 101 31.32 -7.09 15.71
C PRO A 101 30.68 -5.74 16.08
N GLY A 102 30.62 -4.84 15.12
CA GLY A 102 29.95 -3.55 15.20
C GLY A 102 28.89 -3.40 14.11
N VAL A 103 28.11 -2.33 14.21
CA VAL A 103 27.13 -1.95 13.19
C VAL A 103 27.39 -0.51 12.78
N TYR A 104 27.61 -0.31 11.49
CA TYR A 104 27.67 1.00 10.86
C TYR A 104 26.28 1.39 10.35
N LYS A 105 25.93 2.67 10.47
CA LYS A 105 24.65 3.22 10.02
C LYS A 105 24.90 4.14 8.83
N ASP A 106 24.30 3.81 7.70
CA ASP A 106 24.28 4.68 6.52
C ASP A 106 22.88 5.25 6.31
N PHE A 107 22.78 6.50 5.89
CA PHE A 107 21.52 7.21 5.71
C PHE A 107 21.41 7.71 4.27
N THR A 108 20.43 7.19 3.55
CA THR A 108 20.13 7.61 2.18
C THR A 108 18.66 8.00 2.08
N GLY A 109 18.31 9.02 1.31
CA GLY A 109 16.94 9.53 1.27
C GLY A 109 16.64 10.36 0.05
N ASP A 110 15.36 10.62 -0.16
CA ASP A 110 14.85 11.43 -1.27
C ASP A 110 13.49 12.04 -0.92
N ASN A 111 13.07 13.06 -1.67
CA ASN A 111 11.78 13.71 -1.53
C ASN A 111 10.84 13.30 -2.66
N PHE A 112 9.67 12.79 -2.31
CA PHE A 112 8.68 12.31 -3.27
C PHE A 112 7.54 13.30 -3.43
N LYS A 113 7.11 13.52 -4.67
CA LYS A 113 5.88 14.26 -5.04
C LYS A 113 4.77 13.32 -5.49
N SER A 114 4.79 12.10 -4.96
CA SER A 114 3.87 11.00 -5.24
C SER A 114 3.43 10.37 -3.91
N PRO A 115 2.31 9.62 -3.88
CA PRO A 115 1.86 8.94 -2.67
C PRO A 115 2.66 7.68 -2.34
N GLY A 116 3.56 7.22 -3.21
CA GLY A 116 4.42 6.06 -2.99
C GLY A 116 5.85 6.32 -3.46
N LEU A 117 6.74 5.37 -3.16
CA LEU A 117 8.13 5.37 -3.61
C LEU A 117 8.20 5.29 -5.14
N SER A 118 9.27 5.83 -5.71
CA SER A 118 9.52 5.67 -7.15
C SER A 118 9.90 4.22 -7.45
N PRO A 119 9.66 3.73 -8.68
CA PRO A 119 10.07 2.38 -9.08
C PRO A 119 11.57 2.11 -8.87
N LEU A 120 12.42 3.13 -9.04
CA LEU A 120 13.86 3.02 -8.78
C LEU A 120 14.13 2.71 -7.31
N TRP A 121 13.49 3.43 -6.40
CA TRP A 121 13.63 3.22 -4.97
C TRP A 121 13.04 1.88 -4.53
N SER A 122 11.85 1.53 -5.01
CA SER A 122 11.22 0.26 -4.65
C SER A 122 12.06 -0.93 -5.14
N ASN A 123 12.57 -0.90 -6.37
CA ASN A 123 13.43 -1.96 -6.90
C ASN A 123 14.76 -2.07 -6.16
N ARG A 124 15.44 -0.94 -5.90
CA ARG A 124 16.68 -0.94 -5.12
C ARG A 124 16.48 -1.55 -3.73
N LEU A 125 15.44 -1.12 -3.02
CA LEU A 125 15.18 -1.61 -1.66
C LEU A 125 14.82 -3.09 -1.62
N LYS A 126 14.15 -3.64 -2.65
CA LYS A 126 13.87 -5.08 -2.72
C LYS A 126 15.15 -5.92 -2.70
N GLU A 127 16.23 -5.40 -3.27
CA GLU A 127 17.53 -6.06 -3.34
C GLU A 127 18.38 -5.80 -2.09
N THR A 128 18.34 -4.57 -1.56
CA THR A 128 19.30 -4.14 -0.53
C THR A 128 18.81 -4.25 0.90
N ILE A 129 17.50 -4.21 1.15
CA ILE A 129 16.94 -4.12 2.50
C ILE A 129 17.28 -5.36 3.34
N GLN A 130 17.69 -5.16 4.58
CA GLN A 130 18.06 -6.20 5.52
C GLN A 130 17.29 -6.08 6.84
N THR A 131 17.25 -7.18 7.58
CA THR A 131 16.81 -7.16 8.97
C THR A 131 17.69 -6.23 9.78
N GLY A 132 17.06 -5.39 10.61
CA GLY A 132 17.70 -4.35 11.40
C GLY A 132 17.53 -2.96 10.80
N ASP A 133 17.38 -2.84 9.47
CA ASP A 133 17.23 -1.55 8.79
C ASP A 133 15.97 -0.79 9.23
N ILE A 134 15.95 0.52 8.97
CA ILE A 134 14.83 1.38 9.33
C ILE A 134 14.42 2.26 8.15
N LEU A 135 13.12 2.35 7.91
CA LEU A 135 12.49 3.21 6.92
C LEU A 135 11.72 4.34 7.63
N TYR A 136 12.03 5.58 7.26
CA TYR A 136 11.38 6.78 7.76
C TYR A 136 10.60 7.45 6.63
N PHE A 137 9.35 7.81 6.92
CA PHE A 137 8.51 8.63 6.08
C PHE A 137 8.12 9.88 6.87
N ASP A 138 8.82 10.96 6.59
CA ASP A 138 8.69 12.25 7.26
C ASP A 138 8.03 13.28 6.34
N GLU A 139 7.69 14.45 6.89
CA GLU A 139 7.13 15.57 6.11
C GLU A 139 5.96 15.14 5.19
N ILE A 140 5.12 14.20 5.64
CA ILE A 140 4.01 13.68 4.84
C ILE A 140 2.96 14.79 4.68
N ILE A 141 2.75 15.25 3.45
CA ILE A 141 1.78 16.29 3.12
C ILE A 141 0.58 15.67 2.41
N ILE A 142 -0.62 16.00 2.88
CA ILE A 142 -1.89 15.57 2.32
C ILE A 142 -2.69 16.74 1.77
N ARG A 143 -3.58 16.45 0.82
CA ARG A 143 -4.66 17.36 0.44
C ARG A 143 -5.92 17.02 1.22
N TYR A 144 -6.38 17.93 2.06
CA TYR A 144 -7.53 17.72 2.94
C TYR A 144 -8.85 18.07 2.24
N THR A 145 -9.04 19.34 1.89
CA THR A 145 -10.21 19.88 1.19
C THR A 145 -9.84 20.94 0.19
N GLY A 146 -10.33 20.82 -1.04
CA GLY A 146 -9.94 21.71 -2.13
C GLY A 146 -8.41 21.78 -2.24
N ASP A 147 -7.85 22.97 -2.03
CA ASP A 147 -6.41 23.24 -2.09
C ASP A 147 -5.74 23.33 -0.72
N LYS A 148 -6.44 23.00 0.37
CA LYS A 148 -5.86 23.03 1.73
C LYS A 148 -4.91 21.84 1.93
N LEU A 149 -3.65 22.15 2.19
CA LEU A 149 -2.60 21.18 2.51
C LEU A 149 -2.38 21.08 4.02
N TYR A 150 -2.17 19.85 4.50
CA TYR A 150 -1.86 19.59 5.89
C TYR A 150 -0.70 18.61 6.01
N LYS A 151 0.12 18.81 7.04
CA LYS A 151 1.14 17.85 7.45
C LYS A 151 0.52 16.75 8.30
N ALA A 152 0.75 15.51 7.92
CA ALA A 152 0.37 14.32 8.65
C ALA A 152 1.51 13.86 9.58
N PRO A 153 1.23 13.00 10.58
CA PRO A 153 2.27 12.43 11.45
C PRO A 153 3.30 11.64 10.64
N PRO A 154 4.57 11.60 11.07
CA PRO A 154 5.58 10.76 10.43
C PRO A 154 5.30 9.28 10.68
N LEU A 155 5.90 8.42 9.85
CA LEU A 155 5.81 6.97 9.94
C LEU A 155 7.22 6.38 10.00
N LYS A 156 7.46 5.48 10.96
CA LYS A 156 8.72 4.75 11.10
C LYS A 156 8.46 3.24 11.05
N ILE A 157 9.18 2.53 10.18
CA ILE A 157 9.12 1.07 10.06
C ILE A 157 10.50 0.49 10.35
N ALA A 158 10.57 -0.39 11.35
CA ALA A 158 11.78 -1.16 11.62
C ALA A 158 11.67 -2.54 10.94
N VAL A 159 12.72 -2.97 10.24
CA VAL A 159 12.75 -4.25 9.55
C VAL A 159 13.25 -5.33 10.50
N LYS A 160 12.50 -6.43 10.63
CA LYS A 160 12.86 -7.59 11.47
C LYS A 160 12.99 -8.86 10.65
#